data_AF-A0A947I4I3-F1
#
_entry.id   AF-A0A947I4I3-F1
#
_cell.length_a   1.000
_cell.length_b   1.000
_cell.length_c   1.000
_cell.angle_alpha   90.00
_cell.angle_beta   90.00
_cell.angle_gamma   90.00
#
_symmetry.space_group_name_H-M   'P 1'
#
loop_
_entity.id
_entity.type
_entity.pdbx_description
1 polymer ?
#
loop_
_entity_poly.entity_id
_entity_poly.type
_entity_poly.pdbx_seq_one_letter_code
_entity_poly.pdbx_strand_id
1 'polypeptide(L)'
;MNILILSLIVIGLVIHRYLTAYWENGILPYSAGFLMFANLFLLVQIVSFIWIFGFLLGVAVFLLTLFQIIYASYLWPFLLQGQIRMHKKFAMPTVNQFVYAIWPYIVMATGLLTIANFFVSDYGSLTDLILESINGDIGLLFLVIVGSMAVGNIARSICLKKLLNSESKVPKEIESAIDALDKIEQTLNNSALQTVRSIIEKMLFEHPNKYAEITSKNIRPRQWVLTTIANVAGDLVESGEYHVYRGVLMDHGKELLNLFDTVVDELIKMKIIDAQDGKEQKATIRENIKMMG
;
A
#
# COMPACT_ATOMS: atom_id res chain seq x y z
N MET A 1 18.64 -30.31 9.40
CA MET A 1 17.75 -30.23 8.22
C MET A 1 16.52 -29.34 8.48
N ASN A 2 15.79 -29.55 9.57
CA ASN A 2 14.52 -28.86 9.84
C ASN A 2 14.62 -27.32 9.98
N ILE A 3 15.70 -26.80 10.58
CA ILE A 3 15.90 -25.34 10.75
C ILE A 3 16.07 -24.63 9.39
N LEU A 4 16.76 -25.26 8.43
CA LEU A 4 16.97 -24.69 7.10
C LEU A 4 15.64 -24.58 6.34
N ILE A 5 14.84 -25.64 6.37
CA ILE A 5 13.52 -25.69 5.73
C ILE A 5 12.58 -24.66 6.37
N LEU A 6 12.56 -24.59 7.71
CA LEU A 6 11.74 -23.62 8.43
C LEU A 6 12.16 -22.17 8.11
N SER A 7 13.46 -21.90 7.98
CA SER A 7 13.97 -20.60 7.56
C SER A 7 13.55 -20.24 6.13
N LEU A 8 13.60 -21.20 5.20
CA LEU A 8 13.14 -21.00 3.82
C LEU A 8 11.62 -20.74 3.76
N ILE A 9 10.82 -21.42 4.58
CA ILE A 9 9.37 -21.18 4.67
C ILE A 9 9.11 -19.75 5.17
N VAL A 10 9.81 -19.31 6.23
CA VAL A 10 9.64 -17.96 6.78
C VAL A 10 10.04 -16.89 5.77
N ILE A 11 11.20 -17.02 5.11
CA ILE A 11 11.65 -16.11 4.05
C ILE A 11 10.62 -16.07 2.92
N GLY A 12 10.11 -17.24 2.51
CA GLY A 12 9.11 -17.32 1.46
C GLY A 12 7.78 -16.69 1.84
N LEU A 13 7.34 -16.80 3.09
CA LEU A 13 6.13 -16.14 3.57
C LEU A 13 6.26 -14.61 3.51
N VAL A 14 7.41 -14.08 3.91
CA VAL A 14 7.72 -12.65 3.82
C VAL A 14 7.71 -12.18 2.37
N ILE A 15 8.40 -12.89 1.47
CA ILE A 15 8.46 -12.54 0.05
C ILE A 15 7.09 -12.69 -0.63
N HIS A 16 6.36 -13.77 -0.34
CA HIS A 16 5.02 -13.99 -0.87
C HIS A 16 4.11 -12.82 -0.48
N ARG A 17 4.09 -12.43 0.80
CA ARG A 17 3.25 -11.31 1.25
C ARG A 17 3.71 -9.96 0.69
N TYR A 18 5.01 -9.74 0.56
CA TYR A 18 5.55 -8.59 -0.15
C TYR A 18 4.96 -8.52 -1.57
N LEU A 19 5.09 -9.59 -2.37
CA LEU A 19 4.58 -9.63 -3.74
C LEU A 19 3.05 -9.58 -3.83
N THR A 20 2.32 -10.18 -2.87
CA THR A 20 0.86 -10.08 -2.80
C THR A 20 0.42 -8.62 -2.67
N ALA A 21 1.11 -7.80 -1.86
CA ALA A 21 0.78 -6.38 -1.75
C ALA A 21 0.92 -5.65 -3.09
N TYR A 22 1.95 -5.95 -3.87
CA TYR A 22 2.11 -5.37 -5.22
C TYR A 22 1.04 -5.85 -6.20
N TRP A 23 0.65 -7.12 -6.11
CA TRP A 23 -0.40 -7.70 -6.93
C TRP A 23 -1.78 -7.12 -6.61
N GLU A 24 -2.14 -6.97 -5.34
CA GLU A 24 -3.40 -6.36 -4.87
C GLU A 24 -3.56 -4.91 -5.37
N ASN A 25 -2.43 -4.21 -5.60
CA ASN A 25 -2.42 -2.83 -6.11
C ASN A 25 -2.33 -2.74 -7.64
N GLY A 26 -2.30 -3.86 -8.37
CA GLY A 26 -2.23 -3.87 -9.83
C GLY A 26 -0.89 -3.41 -10.43
N ILE A 27 0.17 -3.29 -9.61
CA ILE A 27 1.49 -2.77 -10.01
C ILE A 27 2.40 -3.88 -10.53
N LEU A 28 2.03 -5.14 -10.31
CA LEU A 28 2.87 -6.29 -10.60
C LEU A 28 2.91 -6.61 -12.11
N PRO A 29 4.09 -6.62 -12.78
CA PRO A 29 4.19 -6.72 -14.25
C PRO A 29 3.55 -7.97 -14.86
N TYR A 30 3.63 -9.13 -14.19
CA TYR A 30 2.98 -10.37 -14.63
C TYR A 30 2.17 -11.00 -13.51
N SER A 31 0.95 -10.50 -13.31
CA SER A 31 0.02 -10.94 -12.27
C SER A 31 -0.37 -12.42 -12.39
N ALA A 32 -0.58 -12.93 -13.60
CA ALA A 32 -0.93 -14.34 -13.83
C ALA A 32 0.20 -15.30 -13.43
N GLY A 33 1.45 -14.96 -13.79
CA GLY A 33 2.62 -15.75 -13.39
C GLY A 33 2.81 -15.79 -11.87
N PHE A 34 2.52 -14.67 -11.19
CA PHE A 34 2.54 -14.61 -9.73
C PHE A 34 1.47 -15.49 -9.08
N LEU A 35 0.25 -15.57 -9.63
CA LEU A 35 -0.80 -16.45 -9.10
C LEU A 35 -0.41 -17.94 -9.18
N MET A 36 0.16 -18.36 -10.32
CA MET A 36 0.67 -19.73 -10.48
C MET A 36 1.77 -20.03 -9.45
N PHE A 37 2.70 -19.09 -9.29
CA PHE A 37 3.76 -19.15 -8.28
C PHE A 37 3.21 -19.24 -6.85
N ALA A 38 2.22 -18.40 -6.50
CA ALA A 38 1.63 -18.36 -5.17
C ALA A 38 0.98 -19.70 -4.81
N ASN A 39 0.25 -20.30 -5.77
CA ASN A 39 -0.36 -21.61 -5.59
C ASN A 39 0.67 -22.73 -5.43
N LEU A 40 1.74 -22.71 -6.24
CA LEU A 40 2.86 -23.65 -6.09
C LEU A 40 3.54 -23.49 -4.72
N PHE A 41 3.76 -22.25 -4.27
CA PHE A 41 4.36 -21.98 -2.97
C PHE A 41 3.49 -22.49 -1.82
N LEU A 42 2.17 -22.33 -1.90
CA LEU A 42 1.23 -22.90 -0.93
C LEU A 42 1.29 -24.43 -0.89
N LEU A 43 1.41 -25.08 -2.04
CA LEU A 43 1.58 -26.53 -2.13
C LEU A 43 2.90 -26.98 -1.46
N VAL A 44 4.00 -26.27 -1.70
CA VAL A 44 5.28 -26.56 -1.05
C VAL A 44 5.19 -26.40 0.46
N GLN A 45 4.49 -25.36 0.93
CA GLN A 45 4.29 -25.13 2.35
C GLN A 45 3.49 -26.24 3.02
N ILE A 46 2.33 -26.62 2.48
CA ILE A 46 1.51 -27.66 3.11
C ILE A 46 2.28 -28.98 3.19
N VAL A 47 2.98 -29.37 2.13
CA VAL A 47 3.80 -30.59 2.14
C VAL A 47 4.95 -30.47 3.14
N SER A 48 5.62 -29.32 3.20
CA SER A 48 6.71 -29.11 4.16
C SER A 48 6.22 -29.13 5.61
N PHE A 49 5.05 -28.57 5.89
CA PHE A 49 4.45 -28.62 7.22
C PHE A 49 4.00 -30.03 7.59
N ILE A 50 3.39 -30.78 6.67
CA ILE A 50 3.06 -32.19 6.88
C ILE A 50 4.33 -33.01 7.14
N TRP A 51 5.42 -32.73 6.43
CA TRP A 51 6.68 -33.44 6.60
C TRP A 51 7.36 -33.12 7.95
N ILE A 52 7.32 -31.86 8.40
CA ILE A 52 7.95 -31.46 9.68
C ILE A 52 7.11 -31.88 10.89
N PHE A 53 5.79 -31.72 10.80
CA PHE A 53 4.89 -31.81 11.96
C PHE A 53 3.95 -33.03 11.93
N GLY A 54 4.02 -33.88 10.90
CA GLY A 54 3.06 -34.96 10.66
C GLY A 54 1.76 -34.47 10.00
N PHE A 55 0.92 -35.40 9.53
CA PHE A 55 -0.23 -35.05 8.70
C PHE A 55 -1.22 -34.09 9.39
N LEU A 56 -1.77 -34.49 10.55
CA LEU A 56 -2.84 -33.74 11.20
C LEU A 56 -2.35 -32.39 11.76
N LEU A 57 -1.24 -32.39 12.48
CA LEU A 57 -0.65 -31.16 13.02
C LEU A 57 -0.06 -30.27 11.92
N GLY A 58 0.54 -30.84 10.88
CA GLY A 58 1.06 -30.11 9.71
C GLY A 58 -0.04 -29.39 8.94
N VAL A 59 -1.19 -30.04 8.71
CA VAL A 59 -2.37 -29.37 8.12
C VAL A 59 -2.86 -28.24 9.02
N ALA A 60 -2.94 -28.44 10.34
CA ALA A 60 -3.36 -27.40 11.27
C ALA A 60 -2.40 -26.19 11.26
N VAL A 61 -1.09 -26.41 11.32
CA VAL A 61 -0.06 -25.35 11.24
C VAL A 61 -0.08 -24.66 9.88
N PHE A 62 -0.27 -25.40 8.79
CA PHE A 62 -0.43 -24.83 7.46
C PHE A 62 -1.66 -23.92 7.41
N LEU A 63 -2.82 -24.34 7.91
CA LEU A 63 -4.03 -23.51 7.93
C LEU A 63 -3.83 -22.24 8.78
N LEU A 64 -3.17 -22.35 9.93
CA LEU A 64 -2.80 -21.19 10.77
C LEU A 64 -1.87 -20.21 10.02
N THR A 65 -1.01 -20.73 9.14
CA THR A 65 -0.14 -19.92 8.26
C THR A 65 -0.93 -19.30 7.11
N LEU A 66 -1.78 -20.08 6.44
CA LEU A 66 -2.61 -19.69 5.30
C LEU A 66 -3.60 -18.57 5.69
N PHE A 67 -4.27 -18.71 6.84
CA PHE A 67 -5.14 -17.67 7.40
C PHE A 67 -4.37 -16.49 8.00
N GLN A 68 -3.06 -16.41 7.77
CA GLN A 68 -2.19 -15.33 8.23
C GLN A 68 -2.20 -15.11 9.75
N ILE A 69 -2.67 -16.08 10.54
CA ILE A 69 -2.71 -15.97 12.00
C ILE A 69 -1.30 -15.91 12.55
N ILE A 70 -0.39 -16.75 12.03
CA ILE A 70 1.04 -16.71 12.38
C ILE A 70 1.66 -15.38 11.95
N TYR A 71 1.32 -14.90 10.76
CA TYR A 71 1.82 -13.63 10.23
C TYR A 71 1.39 -12.44 11.10
N ALA A 72 0.10 -12.38 11.43
CA ALA A 72 -0.49 -11.36 12.29
C ALA A 72 0.04 -11.39 13.72
N SER A 73 0.37 -12.58 14.24
CA SER A 73 0.78 -12.75 15.65
C SER A 73 2.29 -12.57 15.86
N TYR A 74 3.13 -13.04 14.93
CA TYR A 74 4.59 -13.13 15.14
C TYR A 74 5.43 -12.28 14.21
N LEU A 75 5.05 -12.17 12.94
CA LEU A 75 5.87 -11.47 11.95
C LEU A 75 5.59 -9.96 11.90
N TRP A 76 4.45 -9.53 12.46
CA TRP A 76 4.02 -8.13 12.44
C TRP A 76 5.08 -7.13 12.95
N PRO A 77 5.90 -7.36 14.01
CA PRO A 77 6.86 -6.35 14.49
C PRO A 77 7.94 -6.04 13.45
N PHE A 78 8.36 -7.05 12.69
CA PHE A 78 9.38 -6.92 11.65
C PHE A 78 8.84 -6.20 10.41
N LEU A 79 7.56 -6.40 10.11
CA LEU A 79 6.92 -5.86 8.91
C LEU A 79 6.30 -4.49 9.15
N LEU A 80 5.98 -4.15 10.40
CA LEU A 80 5.36 -2.90 10.79
C LEU A 80 6.16 -1.70 10.29
N GLN A 81 7.49 -1.71 10.44
CA GLN A 81 8.32 -0.61 9.92
C GLN A 81 8.26 -0.50 8.39
N GLY A 82 8.19 -1.63 7.68
CA GLY A 82 8.04 -1.65 6.23
C GLY A 82 6.68 -1.10 5.81
N GLN A 83 5.61 -1.54 6.47
CA GLN A 83 4.25 -1.06 6.22
C GLN A 83 4.09 0.44 6.53
N ILE A 84 4.65 0.93 7.63
CA ILE A 84 4.66 2.37 7.96
C ILE A 84 5.39 3.17 6.88
N ARG A 85 6.57 2.71 6.42
CA ARG A 85 7.31 3.39 5.34
C ARG A 85 6.54 3.41 4.03
N MET A 86 5.87 2.31 3.69
CA MET A 86 5.02 2.22 2.50
C MET A 86 3.77 3.09 2.64
N HIS A 87 3.21 3.24 3.83
CA HIS A 87 2.05 4.11 4.03
C HIS A 87 2.43 5.61 3.97
N LYS A 88 3.60 5.98 4.49
CA LYS A 88 4.11 7.36 4.48
C LYS A 88 4.52 7.86 3.11
N LYS A 89 4.99 6.96 2.25
CA LYS A 89 5.25 7.28 0.84
C LYS A 89 4.00 6.89 0.07
N PHE A 90 3.09 7.84 -0.15
CA PHE A 90 1.85 7.65 -0.93
C PHE A 90 2.05 7.07 -2.36
N ALA A 91 3.30 6.82 -2.78
CA ALA A 91 3.64 6.02 -3.93
C ALA A 91 4.34 4.73 -3.48
N MET A 92 3.73 3.57 -3.80
CA MET A 92 4.39 2.27 -3.70
C MET A 92 5.69 2.32 -4.52
N PRO A 93 6.87 2.03 -3.94
CA PRO A 93 8.12 1.99 -4.69
C PRO A 93 8.05 0.88 -5.73
N THR A 94 8.75 1.02 -6.86
CA THR A 94 8.77 -0.03 -7.90
C THR A 94 9.15 -1.39 -7.30
N VAL A 95 8.50 -2.45 -7.78
CA VAL A 95 8.77 -3.81 -7.29
C VAL A 95 10.24 -4.14 -7.50
N ASN A 96 10.89 -4.72 -6.49
CA ASN A 96 12.27 -5.15 -6.63
C ASN A 96 12.35 -6.30 -7.64
N GLN A 97 12.87 -6.01 -8.84
CA GLN A 97 12.94 -6.97 -9.95
C GLN A 97 13.78 -8.21 -9.61
N PHE A 98 14.81 -8.08 -8.77
CA PHE A 98 15.65 -9.21 -8.36
C PHE A 98 14.84 -10.21 -7.51
N VAL A 99 14.13 -9.70 -6.50
CA VAL A 99 13.26 -10.53 -5.64
C VAL A 99 12.16 -11.17 -6.48
N TYR A 100 11.56 -10.41 -7.39
CA TYR A 100 10.50 -10.91 -8.26
C TYR A 100 11.00 -11.95 -9.28
N ALA A 101 12.19 -11.79 -9.84
CA ALA A 101 12.70 -12.68 -10.88
C ALA A 101 13.27 -13.98 -10.32
N ILE A 102 14.05 -13.93 -9.24
CA ILE A 102 14.81 -15.09 -8.75
C ILE A 102 13.96 -15.99 -7.85
N TRP A 103 13.09 -15.39 -7.04
CA TRP A 103 12.32 -16.12 -6.04
C TRP A 103 11.40 -17.20 -6.64
N PRO A 104 10.68 -16.97 -7.77
CA PRO A 104 9.88 -18.00 -8.40
C PRO A 104 10.68 -19.24 -8.82
N TYR A 105 11.91 -19.07 -9.32
CA TYR A 105 12.76 -20.19 -9.70
C TYR A 105 13.18 -21.03 -8.48
N ILE A 106 13.51 -20.37 -7.36
CA ILE A 106 13.82 -21.06 -6.09
C ILE A 106 12.62 -21.87 -5.62
N VAL A 107 11.42 -21.29 -5.65
CA VAL A 107 10.19 -21.99 -5.24
C VAL A 107 9.85 -23.13 -6.19
N MET A 108 10.00 -22.97 -7.51
CA MET A 108 9.78 -24.06 -8.47
C MET A 108 10.77 -25.21 -8.26
N ALA A 109 12.06 -24.91 -8.10
CA ALA A 109 13.08 -25.93 -7.82
C ALA A 109 12.79 -26.64 -6.50
N THR A 110 12.46 -25.89 -5.45
CA THR A 110 12.10 -26.45 -4.15
C THR A 110 10.84 -27.31 -4.26
N GLY A 111 9.83 -26.88 -5.01
CA GLY A 111 8.60 -27.64 -5.18
C GLY A 111 8.78 -28.93 -5.95
N LEU A 112 9.59 -28.93 -7.00
CA LEU A 112 9.97 -30.16 -7.72
C LEU A 112 10.70 -31.14 -6.78
N LEU A 113 11.65 -30.64 -5.98
CA LEU A 113 12.37 -31.46 -5.00
C LEU A 113 11.43 -31.98 -3.90
N THR A 114 10.53 -31.15 -3.40
CA THR A 114 9.53 -31.53 -2.39
C THR A 114 8.59 -32.61 -2.93
N ILE A 115 8.10 -32.47 -4.16
CA ILE A 115 7.24 -33.48 -4.81
C ILE A 115 8.02 -34.79 -5.01
N ALA A 116 9.22 -34.72 -5.58
CA ALA A 116 10.06 -35.90 -5.78
C ALA A 116 10.34 -36.63 -4.46
N ASN A 117 10.68 -35.87 -3.40
CA ASN A 117 10.92 -36.42 -2.08
C ASN A 117 9.65 -37.01 -1.43
N PHE A 118 8.48 -36.41 -1.68
CA PHE A 118 7.20 -36.90 -1.18
C PHE A 118 6.88 -38.29 -1.72
N PHE A 119 7.20 -38.57 -2.98
CA PHE A 119 6.97 -39.90 -3.56
C PHE A 119 8.04 -40.95 -3.18
N VAL A 120 9.18 -40.52 -2.62
CA VAL A 120 10.31 -41.41 -2.28
C VAL A 120 10.38 -41.70 -0.78
N SER A 121 9.87 -40.83 0.08
CA SER A 121 9.97 -40.96 1.54
C SER A 121 8.84 -41.81 2.13
N ASP A 122 9.19 -42.78 2.97
CA ASP A 122 8.23 -43.61 3.70
C ASP A 122 7.77 -42.89 4.98
N TYR A 123 6.54 -42.39 4.99
CA TYR A 123 6.03 -41.49 6.03
C TYR A 123 5.63 -42.19 7.35
N GLY A 124 5.57 -43.52 7.37
CA GLY A 124 5.04 -44.29 8.51
C GLY A 124 5.74 -43.99 9.84
N SER A 125 7.08 -43.95 9.84
CA SER A 125 7.88 -43.89 11.08
C SER A 125 7.77 -42.57 11.87
N LEU A 126 7.51 -41.44 11.20
CA LEU A 126 7.43 -40.14 11.88
C LEU A 126 6.04 -39.93 12.50
N THR A 127 4.98 -40.43 11.85
CA THR A 127 3.62 -40.44 12.40
C THR A 127 3.56 -41.23 13.70
N ASP A 128 4.25 -42.36 13.79
CA ASP A 128 4.31 -43.19 14.99
C ASP A 128 5.05 -42.47 16.12
N LEU A 129 6.16 -41.80 15.82
CA LEU A 129 6.94 -40.98 16.78
C LEU A 129 6.15 -39.77 17.30
N ILE A 130 5.34 -39.17 16.42
CA ILE A 130 4.42 -38.08 16.79
C ILE A 130 3.28 -38.63 17.65
N LEU A 131 2.66 -39.76 17.30
CA LEU A 131 1.64 -40.44 18.11
C LEU A 131 2.17 -40.84 19.50
N GLU A 132 3.43 -41.26 19.60
CA GLU A 132 4.10 -41.60 20.85
C GLU A 132 4.40 -40.34 21.69
N SER A 133 4.83 -39.25 21.06
CA SER A 133 4.99 -37.94 21.71
C SER A 133 3.66 -37.27 22.08
N ILE A 134 2.56 -37.66 21.43
CA ILE A 134 1.18 -37.18 21.62
C ILE A 134 0.53 -37.77 22.87
N ASN A 135 1.02 -38.91 23.40
CA ASN A 135 0.52 -39.48 24.66
C ASN A 135 0.96 -38.71 25.93
N GLY A 136 1.75 -37.63 25.80
CA GLY A 136 2.29 -36.87 26.93
C GLY A 136 1.40 -35.73 27.44
N ASP A 137 1.09 -34.72 26.60
CA ASP A 137 0.24 -33.58 27.01
C ASP A 137 -0.13 -32.67 25.81
N ILE A 138 -0.99 -33.16 24.90
CA ILE A 138 -1.47 -32.38 23.73
C ILE A 138 -2.12 -31.06 24.18
N GLY A 139 -2.80 -31.10 25.32
CA GLY A 139 -3.47 -29.94 25.91
C GLY A 139 -2.50 -28.81 26.16
N LEU A 140 -1.33 -29.09 26.73
CA LEU A 140 -0.31 -28.09 27.00
C LEU A 140 0.27 -27.46 25.72
N LEU A 141 0.62 -28.27 24.71
CA LEU A 141 1.18 -27.75 23.47
C LEU A 141 0.18 -26.88 22.70
N PHE A 142 -1.08 -27.34 22.61
CA PHE A 142 -2.16 -26.56 22.02
C PHE A 142 -2.42 -25.25 22.79
N LEU A 143 -2.46 -25.32 24.12
CA LEU A 143 -2.66 -24.15 24.98
C LEU A 143 -1.52 -23.13 24.85
N VAL A 144 -0.27 -23.59 24.72
CA VAL A 144 0.90 -22.72 24.49
C VAL A 144 0.81 -22.05 23.12
N ILE A 145 0.44 -22.77 22.05
CA ILE A 145 0.31 -22.21 20.69
C ILE A 145 -0.85 -21.19 20.64
N VAL A 146 -2.03 -21.55 21.14
CA VAL A 146 -3.18 -20.65 21.14
C VAL A 146 -2.96 -19.46 22.08
N GLY A 147 -2.38 -19.69 23.25
CA GLY A 147 -2.03 -18.64 24.22
C GLY A 147 -1.03 -17.64 23.65
N SER A 148 0.02 -18.11 23.00
CA SER A 148 1.02 -17.23 22.36
C SER A 148 0.45 -16.43 21.19
N MET A 149 -0.51 -16.98 20.41
CA MET A 149 -1.25 -16.22 19.40
C MET A 149 -2.15 -15.13 20.01
N ALA A 150 -2.86 -15.44 21.10
CA ALA A 150 -3.71 -14.46 21.78
C ALA A 150 -2.87 -13.30 22.34
N VAL A 151 -1.76 -13.62 23.04
CA VAL A 151 -0.83 -12.63 23.59
C VAL A 151 -0.20 -11.80 22.47
N GLY A 152 0.24 -12.42 21.37
CA GLY A 152 0.82 -11.72 20.21
C GLY A 152 -0.15 -10.71 19.59
N ASN A 153 -1.42 -11.07 19.43
CA ASN A 153 -2.45 -10.16 18.89
C ASN A 153 -2.80 -9.02 19.85
N ILE A 154 -2.83 -9.27 21.16
CA ILE A 154 -3.03 -8.21 22.17
C ILE A 154 -1.84 -7.23 22.12
N ALA A 155 -0.61 -7.74 22.12
CA ALA A 155 0.60 -6.92 22.03
C ALA A 155 0.62 -6.09 20.74
N ARG A 156 0.22 -6.68 19.60
CA ARG A 156 0.03 -5.97 18.33
C ARG A 156 -0.97 -4.84 18.47
N SER A 157 -2.15 -5.11 19.03
CA SER A 157 -3.20 -4.10 19.19
C SER A 157 -2.73 -2.92 20.06
N ILE A 158 -2.06 -3.21 21.18
CA ILE A 158 -1.51 -2.18 22.07
C ILE A 158 -0.44 -1.36 21.35
N CYS A 159 0.50 -2.01 20.65
CA CYS A 159 1.57 -1.33 19.94
C CYS A 159 1.03 -0.51 18.77
N LEU A 160 0.10 -1.04 17.97
CA LEU A 160 -0.56 -0.32 16.88
C LEU A 160 -1.31 0.89 17.42
N LYS A 161 -2.05 0.75 18.53
CA LYS A 161 -2.73 1.88 19.18
C LYS A 161 -1.75 2.93 19.68
N LYS A 162 -0.63 2.51 20.29
CA LYS A 162 0.43 3.43 20.74
C LYS A 162 1.10 4.11 19.55
N LEU A 163 1.31 3.38 18.45
CA LEU A 163 1.99 3.86 17.26
C LEU A 163 1.10 4.82 16.49
N LEU A 164 -0.18 4.50 16.28
CA LEU A 164 -1.20 5.41 15.74
C LEU A 164 -1.41 6.65 16.61
N ASN A 165 -1.32 6.52 17.95
CA ASN A 165 -1.36 7.67 18.85
C ASN A 165 -0.06 8.48 18.85
N SER A 166 1.07 7.88 18.42
CA SER A 166 2.39 8.52 18.36
C SER A 166 2.74 9.07 16.98
N GLU A 167 2.12 8.53 15.93
CA GLU A 167 2.14 9.12 14.61
C GLU A 167 1.46 10.47 14.77
N SER A 168 2.33 11.47 14.65
CA SER A 168 2.09 12.89 14.86
C SER A 168 0.62 13.21 14.69
N LYS A 169 0.00 13.75 15.74
CA LYS A 169 -1.22 14.54 15.55
C LYS A 169 -0.98 15.38 14.31
N VAL A 170 -1.68 15.05 13.23
CA VAL A 170 -1.62 15.81 12.00
C VAL A 170 -1.81 17.25 12.45
N PRO A 171 -0.87 18.16 12.13
CA PRO A 171 -1.00 19.56 12.51
C PRO A 171 -2.43 20.02 12.21
N LYS A 172 -3.09 20.69 13.16
CA LYS A 172 -4.50 21.10 13.02
C LYS A 172 -4.72 21.91 11.75
N GLU A 173 -3.68 22.60 11.32
CA GLU A 173 -3.58 23.32 10.08
C GLU A 173 -3.84 22.37 8.89
N ILE A 174 -3.10 21.26 8.79
CA ILE A 174 -3.26 20.28 7.71
C ILE A 174 -4.64 19.64 7.75
N GLU A 175 -5.13 19.26 8.94
CA GLU A 175 -6.49 18.73 9.10
C GLU A 175 -7.53 19.72 8.56
N SER A 176 -7.37 21.01 8.83
CA SER A 176 -8.23 22.07 8.32
C SER A 176 -8.12 22.26 6.80
N ALA A 177 -6.95 22.00 6.20
CA ALA A 177 -6.76 22.02 4.75
C ALA A 177 -7.48 20.85 4.07
N ILE A 178 -7.36 19.65 4.64
CA ILE A 178 -8.03 18.43 4.13
C ILE A 178 -9.54 18.58 4.23
N ASP A 179 -10.07 19.06 5.36
CA ASP A 179 -11.51 19.33 5.51
C ASP A 179 -12.01 20.38 4.51
N ALA A 180 -11.21 21.41 4.22
CA ALA A 180 -11.55 22.39 3.19
C ALA A 180 -11.54 21.77 1.79
N LEU A 181 -10.59 20.88 1.50
CA LEU A 181 -10.49 20.16 0.22
C LEU A 181 -11.68 19.22 0.02
N ASP A 182 -12.10 18.48 1.06
CA ASP A 182 -13.29 17.62 1.05
C ASP A 182 -14.56 18.41 0.71
N LYS A 183 -14.73 19.58 1.33
CA LYS A 183 -15.89 20.46 1.06
C LYS A 183 -15.89 21.02 -0.35
N ILE A 184 -14.72 21.36 -0.88
CA ILE A 184 -14.57 21.85 -2.26
C ILE A 184 -14.91 20.73 -3.24
N GLU A 185 -14.46 19.49 -3.00
CA GLU A 185 -14.76 18.34 -3.85
C GLU A 185 -16.25 18.06 -3.96
N GLN A 186 -16.96 18.08 -2.82
CA GLN A 186 -18.41 17.93 -2.79
C GLN A 186 -19.14 19.02 -3.57
N THR A 187 -18.56 20.21 -3.66
CA THR A 187 -19.19 21.38 -4.32
C THR A 187 -18.92 21.40 -5.82
N LEU A 188 -17.70 21.08 -6.26
CA LEU A 188 -17.28 21.27 -7.64
C LEU A 188 -17.66 20.12 -8.59
N ASN A 189 -17.89 18.91 -8.07
CA ASN A 189 -18.27 17.72 -8.85
C ASN A 189 -17.48 17.57 -10.18
N ASN A 190 -16.15 17.65 -10.10
CA ASN A 190 -15.25 17.58 -11.25
C ASN A 190 -14.27 16.40 -11.06
N SER A 191 -14.25 15.47 -12.01
CA SER A 191 -13.43 14.25 -11.98
C SER A 191 -11.92 14.52 -11.94
N ALA A 192 -11.44 15.59 -12.58
CA ALA A 192 -10.04 15.97 -12.55
C ALA A 192 -9.53 16.41 -11.17
N LEU A 193 -10.45 16.73 -10.25
CA LEU A 193 -10.09 17.10 -8.89
C LEU A 193 -9.44 15.96 -8.12
N GLN A 194 -9.72 14.68 -8.43
CA GLN A 194 -9.05 13.55 -7.78
C GLN A 194 -7.55 13.54 -8.06
N THR A 195 -7.16 13.81 -9.32
CA THR A 195 -5.75 13.93 -9.72
C THR A 195 -5.07 15.07 -8.95
N VAL A 196 -5.68 16.26 -8.95
CA VAL A 196 -5.16 17.45 -8.25
C VAL A 196 -5.09 17.22 -6.74
N ARG A 197 -6.12 16.61 -6.15
CA ARG A 197 -6.21 16.27 -4.72
C ARG A 197 -5.03 15.41 -4.28
N SER A 198 -4.69 14.37 -5.04
CA SER A 198 -3.56 13.49 -4.70
C SER A 198 -2.23 14.24 -4.60
N ILE A 199 -2.01 15.24 -5.47
CA ILE A 199 -0.82 16.09 -5.47
C ILE A 199 -0.83 17.02 -4.26
N ILE A 200 -1.96 17.65 -3.96
CA ILE A 200 -2.12 18.57 -2.82
C ILE A 200 -1.92 17.84 -1.49
N GLU A 201 -2.54 16.67 -1.32
CA GLU A 201 -2.37 15.84 -0.12
C GLU A 201 -0.89 15.48 0.06
N LYS A 202 -0.23 15.04 -1.01
CA LYS A 202 1.21 14.77 -0.99
C LYS A 202 2.02 16.00 -0.55
N MET A 203 1.75 17.18 -1.11
CA MET A 203 2.41 18.43 -0.72
C MET A 203 2.22 18.77 0.77
N LEU A 204 1.01 18.59 1.30
CA LEU A 204 0.68 18.83 2.70
C LEU A 204 1.46 17.89 3.62
N PHE A 205 1.52 16.60 3.30
CA PHE A 205 2.18 15.59 4.14
C PHE A 205 3.71 15.58 3.99
N GLU A 206 4.26 15.94 2.83
CA GLU A 206 5.72 16.02 2.64
C GLU A 206 6.32 17.27 3.30
N HIS A 207 5.56 18.36 3.39
CA HIS A 207 6.04 19.65 3.91
C HIS A 207 5.11 20.29 4.95
N PRO A 208 4.82 19.60 6.07
CA PRO A 208 3.83 20.05 7.06
C PRO A 208 4.15 21.44 7.64
N ASN A 209 5.44 21.71 7.87
CA ASN A 209 5.90 22.98 8.45
C ASN A 209 5.73 24.17 7.49
N LYS A 210 5.86 23.93 6.18
CA LYS A 210 5.71 24.99 5.17
C LYS A 210 4.25 25.45 5.09
N TYR A 211 3.31 24.51 5.16
CA TYR A 211 1.89 24.85 5.22
C TYR A 211 1.54 25.58 6.53
N ALA A 212 2.04 25.10 7.67
CA ALA A 212 1.84 25.78 8.96
C ALA A 212 2.34 27.24 8.94
N GLU A 213 3.49 27.50 8.32
CA GLU A 213 4.03 28.85 8.12
C GLU A 213 3.08 29.72 7.26
N ILE A 214 2.52 29.17 6.18
CA ILE A 214 1.58 29.90 5.32
C ILE A 214 0.30 30.25 6.10
N THR A 215 -0.26 29.31 6.86
CA THR A 215 -1.47 29.56 7.67
C THR A 215 -1.23 30.55 8.80
N SER A 216 0.01 30.66 9.31
CA SER A 216 0.36 31.66 10.33
C SER A 216 0.20 33.10 9.82
N LYS A 217 0.22 33.31 8.49
CA LYS A 217 -0.01 34.61 7.83
C LYS A 217 -1.50 34.96 7.68
N ASN A 218 -2.38 34.34 8.47
CA ASN A 218 -3.83 34.57 8.49
C ASN A 218 -4.54 34.22 7.16
N ILE A 219 -3.94 33.35 6.34
CA ILE A 219 -4.59 32.82 5.14
C ILE A 219 -5.56 31.73 5.56
N ARG A 220 -6.83 31.87 5.16
CA ARG A 220 -7.87 30.88 5.48
C ARG A 220 -7.58 29.56 4.75
N PRO A 221 -7.76 28.39 5.38
CA PRO A 221 -7.52 27.10 4.74
C PRO A 221 -8.22 26.94 3.38
N ARG A 222 -9.50 27.32 3.28
CA ARG A 222 -10.26 27.29 2.02
C ARG A 222 -9.62 28.13 0.91
N GLN A 223 -9.11 29.32 1.23
CA GLN A 223 -8.44 30.19 0.26
C GLN A 223 -7.15 29.54 -0.23
N TRP A 224 -6.35 28.99 0.68
CA TRP A 224 -5.11 28.31 0.31
C TRP A 224 -5.39 27.09 -0.58
N VAL A 225 -6.38 26.26 -0.23
CA VAL A 225 -6.73 25.07 -1.01
C VAL A 225 -7.20 25.46 -2.40
N LEU A 226 -8.11 26.44 -2.57
CA LEU A 226 -8.54 26.91 -3.88
C LEU A 226 -7.36 27.45 -4.71
N THR A 227 -6.49 28.27 -4.10
CA THR A 227 -5.29 28.79 -4.78
C THR A 227 -4.38 27.64 -5.23
N THR A 228 -4.22 26.62 -4.39
CA THR A 228 -3.37 25.46 -4.70
C THR A 228 -4.00 24.58 -5.78
N ILE A 229 -5.32 24.38 -5.77
CA ILE A 229 -6.04 23.68 -6.84
C ILE A 229 -5.84 24.41 -8.17
N ALA A 230 -6.00 25.74 -8.21
CA ALA A 230 -5.77 26.52 -9.41
C ALA A 230 -4.33 26.35 -9.92
N ASN A 231 -3.33 26.52 -9.06
CA ASN A 231 -1.93 26.37 -9.46
C ASN A 231 -1.63 24.97 -10.00
N VAL A 232 -1.99 23.91 -9.26
CA VAL A 232 -1.73 22.52 -9.68
C VAL A 232 -2.50 22.16 -10.95
N ALA A 233 -3.76 22.57 -11.08
CA ALA A 233 -4.54 22.31 -12.29
C ALA A 233 -3.95 23.06 -13.50
N GLY A 234 -3.51 24.32 -13.33
CA GLY A 234 -2.81 25.08 -14.35
C GLY A 234 -1.52 24.40 -14.79
N ASP A 235 -0.64 24.06 -13.83
CA ASP A 235 0.63 23.38 -14.09
C ASP A 235 0.43 22.05 -14.83
N LEU A 236 -0.57 21.25 -14.44
CA LEU A 236 -0.89 19.99 -15.12
C LEU A 236 -1.37 20.23 -16.55
N VAL A 237 -2.27 21.20 -16.77
CA VAL A 237 -2.77 21.50 -18.11
C VAL A 237 -1.64 21.99 -19.02
N GLU A 238 -0.65 22.70 -18.49
CA GLU A 238 0.49 23.21 -19.24
C GLU A 238 1.61 22.18 -19.46
N SER A 239 1.58 21.03 -18.79
CA SER A 239 2.71 20.08 -18.79
C SER A 239 2.98 19.37 -20.12
N GLY A 240 2.02 19.43 -21.07
CA GLY A 240 2.06 18.63 -22.30
C GLY A 240 1.51 17.21 -22.15
N GLU A 241 1.46 16.65 -20.94
CA GLU A 241 1.03 15.26 -20.70
C GLU A 241 -0.45 15.02 -21.02
N TYR A 242 -1.27 16.07 -20.96
CA TYR A 242 -2.72 16.00 -21.20
C TYR A 242 -3.13 16.53 -22.57
N HIS A 243 -2.19 16.57 -23.53
CA HIS A 243 -2.43 17.00 -24.91
C HIS A 243 -2.41 15.81 -25.89
N VAL A 244 -3.34 15.81 -26.85
CA VAL A 244 -3.30 14.89 -28.00
C VAL A 244 -2.21 15.33 -28.99
N TYR A 245 -2.20 16.62 -29.31
CA TYR A 245 -1.27 17.23 -30.27
C TYR A 245 -1.40 18.76 -30.21
N ARG A 246 -0.29 19.52 -30.18
CA ARG A 246 -0.21 20.99 -30.35
C ARG A 246 -1.43 21.78 -29.90
N GLY A 247 -1.54 21.97 -28.59
CA GLY A 247 -2.63 22.74 -27.97
C GLY A 247 -4.03 22.12 -28.05
N VAL A 248 -4.17 20.88 -28.54
CA VAL A 248 -5.41 20.11 -28.44
C VAL A 248 -5.36 19.25 -27.18
N LEU A 249 -6.17 19.61 -26.19
CA LEU A 249 -6.30 18.87 -24.93
C LEU A 249 -7.08 17.56 -25.12
N MET A 250 -6.63 16.51 -24.43
CA MET A 250 -7.41 15.29 -24.19
C MET A 250 -8.62 15.60 -23.30
N ASP A 251 -9.57 14.67 -23.17
CA ASP A 251 -10.76 14.90 -22.36
C ASP A 251 -10.44 15.21 -20.89
N HIS A 252 -9.47 14.50 -20.29
CA HIS A 252 -9.01 14.83 -18.94
C HIS A 252 -8.31 16.20 -18.85
N GLY A 253 -7.59 16.62 -19.89
CA GLY A 253 -7.00 17.96 -19.98
C GLY A 253 -8.07 19.06 -20.01
N LYS A 254 -9.18 18.84 -20.71
CA LYS A 254 -10.33 19.76 -20.70
C LYS A 254 -10.97 19.84 -19.32
N GLU A 255 -11.10 18.72 -18.62
CA GLU A 255 -11.63 18.69 -17.25
C GLU A 255 -10.75 19.46 -16.27
N LEU A 256 -9.42 19.34 -16.39
CA LEU A 256 -8.45 20.11 -15.62
C LEU A 256 -8.54 21.61 -15.92
N LEU A 257 -8.65 22.01 -17.20
CA LEU A 257 -8.83 23.41 -17.58
C LEU A 257 -10.15 23.98 -17.03
N ASN A 258 -11.24 23.19 -17.09
CA ASN A 258 -12.52 23.58 -16.50
C ASN A 258 -12.44 23.72 -14.98
N LEU A 259 -11.71 22.81 -14.31
CA LEU A 259 -11.45 22.90 -12.87
C LEU A 259 -10.69 24.18 -12.52
N PHE A 260 -9.61 24.47 -13.26
CA PHE A 260 -8.84 25.70 -13.13
C PHE A 260 -9.75 26.94 -13.25
N ASP A 261 -10.51 27.02 -14.35
CA ASP A 261 -11.38 28.16 -14.61
C ASP A 261 -12.41 28.38 -13.49
N THR A 262 -13.04 27.28 -13.04
CA THR A 262 -14.06 27.30 -11.99
C THR A 262 -13.49 27.78 -10.66
N VAL A 263 -12.28 27.33 -10.30
CA VAL A 263 -11.62 27.70 -9.06
C VAL A 263 -11.13 29.15 -9.08
N VAL A 264 -10.62 29.62 -10.22
CA VAL A 264 -10.28 31.04 -10.40
C VAL A 264 -11.52 31.92 -10.24
N ASP A 265 -12.68 31.52 -10.79
CA ASP A 265 -13.93 32.27 -10.60
C ASP A 265 -14.37 32.32 -9.13
N GLU A 266 -14.22 31.21 -8.39
CA GLU A 266 -14.51 31.18 -6.96
C GLU A 266 -13.53 32.08 -6.16
N LEU A 267 -12.25 32.15 -6.54
CA LEU A 267 -11.27 33.05 -5.95
C LEU A 267 -11.60 34.54 -6.22
N ILE A 268 -12.07 34.88 -7.43
CA ILE A 268 -12.57 36.23 -7.77
C ILE A 268 -13.79 36.57 -6.90
N LYS A 269 -14.75 35.64 -6.80
CA LYS A 269 -15.97 35.82 -6.00
C LYS A 269 -15.67 36.04 -4.52
N MET A 270 -14.63 35.38 -4.00
CA MET A 270 -14.13 35.59 -2.64
C MET A 270 -13.30 36.87 -2.47
N LYS A 271 -13.07 37.63 -3.54
CA LYS A 271 -12.21 38.83 -3.59
C LYS A 271 -10.77 38.54 -3.14
N ILE A 272 -10.29 37.33 -3.41
CA ILE A 272 -8.89 36.95 -3.14
C ILE A 272 -7.98 37.44 -4.26
N ILE A 273 -8.48 37.39 -5.49
CA ILE A 273 -7.88 37.99 -6.68
C ILE A 273 -8.93 38.92 -7.30
N ASP A 274 -8.49 39.95 -8.02
CA ASP A 274 -9.43 40.78 -8.76
C ASP A 274 -9.83 40.12 -10.10
N ALA A 275 -10.92 40.64 -10.68
CA ALA A 275 -11.49 40.07 -11.90
C ALA A 275 -10.59 40.24 -13.13
N GLN A 276 -9.75 41.28 -13.15
CA GLN A 276 -8.82 41.53 -14.25
C GLN A 276 -7.65 40.55 -14.18
N ASP A 277 -7.06 40.38 -12.99
CA ASP A 277 -6.01 39.40 -12.71
C ASP A 277 -6.50 37.97 -13.03
N GLY A 278 -7.70 37.60 -12.59
CA GLY A 278 -8.26 36.30 -12.90
C GLY A 278 -8.51 36.08 -14.39
N LYS A 279 -8.92 37.12 -15.12
CA LYS A 279 -9.06 37.07 -16.59
C LYS A 279 -7.69 36.93 -17.28
N GLU A 280 -6.68 37.62 -16.79
CA GLU A 280 -5.31 37.54 -17.30
C GLU A 280 -4.74 36.13 -17.09
N GLN A 281 -4.82 35.58 -15.87
CA GLN A 281 -4.38 34.20 -15.60
C GLN A 281 -5.05 33.18 -16.52
N LYS A 282 -6.37 33.29 -16.69
CA LYS A 282 -7.13 32.45 -17.62
C LYS A 282 -6.68 32.58 -19.07
N ALA A 283 -6.29 33.78 -19.50
CA ALA A 283 -5.77 34.01 -20.85
C ALA A 283 -4.36 33.43 -21.01
N THR A 284 -3.48 33.61 -20.02
CA THR A 284 -2.12 33.05 -20.00
C THR A 284 -2.13 31.54 -20.12
N ILE A 285 -2.93 30.82 -19.31
CA ILE A 285 -3.05 29.35 -19.43
C ILE A 285 -3.47 28.94 -20.86
N ARG A 286 -4.44 29.65 -21.45
CA ARG A 286 -4.92 29.38 -22.82
C ARG A 286 -3.88 29.66 -23.89
N GLU A 287 -3.00 30.63 -23.68
CA GLU A 287 -1.87 30.90 -24.56
C GLU A 287 -0.80 29.81 -24.44
N ASN A 288 -0.47 29.42 -23.21
CA ASN A 288 0.49 28.35 -22.93
C ASN A 288 0.03 27.01 -23.53
N ILE A 289 -1.24 26.63 -23.39
CA ILE A 289 -1.81 25.45 -24.05
C ILE A 289 -1.51 25.46 -25.56
N LYS A 290 -1.72 26.59 -26.26
CA LYS A 290 -1.48 26.69 -27.71
C LYS A 290 -0.01 26.49 -28.09
N MET A 291 0.92 26.83 -27.19
CA MET A 291 2.36 26.68 -27.41
C MET A 291 2.87 25.26 -27.10
N MET A 292 2.13 24.46 -26.35
CA MET A 292 2.55 23.10 -25.98
C MET A 292 2.24 22.09 -27.11
N GLY A 293 3.31 21.68 -27.84
CA GLY A 293 3.36 20.59 -28.84
C GLY A 293 4.42 20.83 -29.92
#